data_AF-A0A1F3YGY4-F1
#
_entry.id   AF-A0A1F3YGY4-F1
#
_cell.length_a   1.000
_cell.length_b   1.000
_cell.length_c   1.000
_cell.angle_alpha   90.00
_cell.angle_beta   90.00
_cell.angle_gamma   90.00
#
_symmetry.space_group_name_H-M   'P 1'
#
loop_
_entity.id
_entity.type
_entity.pdbx_description
1 polymer ?
#
loop_
_entity_poly.entity_id
_entity_poly.type
_entity_poly.pdbx_seq_one_letter_code
_entity_poly.pdbx_strand_id
1 'polypeptide(L)'
;MSRWHAVLCKPRREAVAEANLRNQGFEAYLPRMIGLRRKAGRWQHIIEPLFPRYLFLNAEDATRSLAPVRSTLGVTNLVRFCGAPAFVPPGVVEALRDAADPETGCHRFRVAPFAPGERVRFEAGPFKGLEGLFEMESGEARVVVLLDLIGKANRLTVSRDWLVAAS
;
A
#
# COMPACT_ATOMS: atom_id res chain seq x y z
N MET A 1 0.92 15.37 -15.40
CA MET A 1 0.18 14.23 -14.83
C MET A 1 1.15 13.42 -13.99
N SER A 2 0.83 13.18 -12.73
CA SER A 2 1.64 12.36 -11.83
C SER A 2 1.83 10.96 -12.42
N ARG A 3 3.07 10.47 -12.47
CA ARG A 3 3.40 9.13 -13.02
C ARG A 3 3.91 8.26 -11.90
N TRP A 4 2.96 7.69 -11.17
CA TRP A 4 3.27 6.84 -10.02
C TRP A 4 3.66 5.43 -10.45
N HIS A 5 4.73 4.93 -9.86
CA HIS A 5 5.17 3.54 -9.95
C HIS A 5 5.14 2.89 -8.57
N ALA A 6 4.85 1.59 -8.53
CA ALA A 6 5.01 0.81 -7.32
C ALA A 6 6.45 0.30 -7.17
N VAL A 7 7.01 0.49 -5.98
CA VAL A 7 8.34 0.01 -5.62
C VAL A 7 8.20 -1.12 -4.61
N LEU A 8 8.80 -2.26 -4.89
CA LEU A 8 8.93 -3.37 -3.97
C LEU A 8 10.15 -3.14 -3.06
N CYS A 9 9.93 -3.10 -1.76
CA CYS A 9 10.94 -2.94 -0.73
C CYS A 9 11.44 -4.29 -0.19
N LYS A 10 12.62 -4.24 0.41
CA LYS A 10 13.12 -5.31 1.28
C LYS A 10 12.18 -5.42 2.50
N PRO A 11 11.93 -6.64 3.02
CA PRO A 11 11.04 -6.82 4.17
C PRO A 11 11.39 -5.89 5.33
N ARG A 12 10.40 -5.14 5.84
CA ARG A 12 10.55 -4.24 7.01
C ARG A 12 11.55 -3.09 6.81
N ARG A 13 11.88 -2.74 5.57
CA ARG A 13 12.82 -1.67 5.20
C ARG A 13 12.14 -0.57 4.38
N GLU A 14 10.82 -0.50 4.40
CA GLU A 14 9.99 0.43 3.62
C GLU A 14 10.34 1.89 3.97
N ALA A 15 10.44 2.23 5.27
CA ALA A 15 10.82 3.57 5.70
C ALA A 15 12.27 3.94 5.28
N VAL A 16 13.17 2.96 5.27
CA VAL A 16 14.55 3.16 4.78
C VAL A 16 14.53 3.41 3.27
N ALA A 17 13.72 2.66 2.52
CA ALA A 17 13.57 2.86 1.08
C ALA A 17 13.01 4.25 0.77
N GLU A 18 11.94 4.67 1.45
CA GLU A 18 11.35 6.00 1.30
C GLU A 18 12.39 7.11 1.54
N ALA A 19 13.11 7.06 2.65
CA ALA A 19 14.12 8.07 2.98
C ALA A 19 15.23 8.15 1.92
N ASN A 20 15.74 7.01 1.46
CA ASN A 20 16.81 7.00 0.46
C ASN A 20 16.33 7.44 -0.93
N LEU A 21 15.10 7.10 -1.33
CA LEU A 21 14.51 7.59 -2.58
C LEU A 21 14.31 9.11 -2.54
N ARG A 22 13.82 9.65 -1.41
CA ARG A 22 13.70 11.10 -1.21
C ARG A 22 15.07 11.80 -1.22
N ASN A 23 16.09 11.21 -0.61
CA ASN A 23 17.46 11.75 -0.66
C ASN A 23 18.06 11.77 -2.07
N GLN A 24 17.62 10.86 -2.94
CA GLN A 24 17.96 10.87 -4.37
C GLN A 24 17.11 11.87 -5.17
N GLY A 25 16.24 12.64 -4.50
CA GLY A 25 15.35 13.65 -5.07
C GLY A 25 14.08 13.08 -5.71
N PHE A 26 13.74 11.81 -5.48
CA PHE A 26 12.46 11.27 -5.96
C PHE A 26 11.34 11.69 -5.00
N GLU A 27 10.17 11.99 -5.55
CA GLU A 27 8.97 12.02 -4.73
C GLU A 27 8.57 10.57 -4.42
N ALA A 28 8.52 10.24 -3.13
CA ALA A 28 8.14 8.92 -2.65
C ALA A 28 7.07 9.02 -1.58
N TYR A 29 6.07 8.16 -1.67
CA TYR A 29 4.95 8.07 -0.75
C TYR A 29 4.85 6.65 -0.21
N LEU A 30 5.08 6.50 1.10
CA LEU A 30 4.80 5.29 1.85
C LEU A 30 3.52 5.49 2.68
N PRO A 31 2.38 4.97 2.21
CA PRO A 31 1.15 4.99 2.99
C PRO A 31 1.31 4.14 4.24
N ARG A 32 0.91 4.70 5.39
CA ARG A 32 1.06 4.09 6.72
C ARG A 32 -0.29 3.99 7.39
N MET A 33 -0.45 3.00 8.25
CA MET A 33 -1.64 2.81 9.04
C MET A 33 -1.32 2.68 10.53
N ILE A 34 -2.30 3.00 11.37
CA ILE A 34 -2.26 2.73 12.81
C ILE A 34 -2.93 1.38 13.04
N GLY A 35 -2.12 0.36 13.31
CA GLY A 35 -2.56 -0.97 13.72
C GLY A 35 -2.59 -1.12 15.24
N LEU A 36 -3.16 -2.23 15.71
CA LEU A 36 -3.15 -2.65 17.12
C LEU A 36 -2.39 -3.97 17.21
N ARG A 37 -1.30 -4.00 17.97
CA ARG A 37 -0.51 -5.21 18.17
C ARG A 37 -0.41 -5.57 19.63
N ARG A 38 -0.53 -6.86 19.94
CA ARG A 38 -0.32 -7.37 21.30
C ARG A 38 1.17 -7.58 21.56
N LYS A 39 1.73 -6.85 22.53
CA LYS A 39 3.12 -6.98 22.97
C LYS A 39 3.15 -7.18 24.48
N ALA A 40 3.78 -8.27 24.93
CA ALA A 40 3.85 -8.65 26.35
C ALA A 40 2.47 -8.61 27.05
N GLY A 41 1.44 -9.16 26.39
CA GLY A 41 0.08 -9.25 26.93
C GLY A 41 -0.78 -7.99 26.80
N ARG A 42 -0.21 -6.82 26.48
CA ARG A 42 -0.95 -5.55 26.33
C ARG A 42 -1.14 -5.17 24.86
N TRP A 43 -2.29 -4.57 24.53
CA TRP A 43 -2.55 -3.97 23.23
C TRP A 43 -1.83 -2.62 23.13
N GLN A 44 -1.11 -2.41 22.03
CA GLN A 44 -0.42 -1.15 21.74
C GLN A 44 -0.74 -0.73 20.32
N HIS A 45 -0.96 0.58 20.13
CA HIS A 45 -1.03 1.16 18.80
C HIS A 45 0.36 1.17 18.18
N ILE A 46 0.47 0.71 16.94
CA ILE A 46 1.71 0.72 16.17
C ILE A 46 1.47 1.39 14.82
N ILE A 47 2.46 2.11 14.33
CA ILE A 47 2.45 2.63 12.95
C ILE A 47 3.19 1.62 12.08
N GLU A 48 2.53 1.16 11.02
CA GLU A 48 3.09 0.21 10.08
C GLU A 48 2.71 0.55 8.63
N PRO A 49 3.45 0.04 7.63
CA PRO A 49 3.08 0.22 6.22
C PRO A 49 1.67 -0.31 5.93
N LEU A 50 0.87 0.48 5.23
CA LEU A 50 -0.44 0.05 4.73
C LEU A 50 -0.31 -1.13 3.76
N PHE A 51 0.73 -1.07 2.91
CA PHE A 51 1.11 -2.12 1.99
C PHE A 51 2.48 -2.63 2.41
N PRO A 52 2.55 -3.73 3.19
CA PRO A 52 3.82 -4.31 3.57
C PRO A 52 4.68 -4.55 2.33
N ARG A 53 5.93 -4.09 2.38
CA ARG A 53 6.90 -4.13 1.28
C ARG A 53 6.61 -3.26 0.07
N TYR A 54 5.64 -2.35 0.08
CA TYR A 54 5.43 -1.44 -1.06
C TYR A 54 5.43 0.02 -0.64
N LEU A 55 5.89 0.85 -1.57
CA LEU A 55 5.68 2.29 -1.57
C LEU A 55 5.47 2.76 -3.00
N PHE A 56 5.07 4.01 -3.16
CA PHE A 56 4.86 4.63 -4.46
C PHE A 56 5.93 5.67 -4.74
N LEU A 57 6.41 5.72 -5.98
CA LEU A 57 7.42 6.68 -6.45
C LEU A 57 6.86 7.43 -7.65
N ASN A 58 6.90 8.77 -7.61
CA ASN A 58 6.48 9.60 -8.73
C ASN A 58 7.66 9.86 -9.65
N ALA A 59 7.44 9.65 -10.94
CA ALA A 59 8.37 9.93 -12.01
C ALA A 59 7.79 11.01 -12.95
N GLU A 60 7.42 12.17 -12.39
CA GLU A 60 6.78 13.27 -13.14
C GLU A 60 7.57 13.67 -14.38
N ASP A 61 8.89 13.68 -14.26
CA ASP A 61 9.79 13.87 -15.38
C ASP A 61 9.97 12.54 -16.12
N ALA A 62 9.29 12.41 -17.26
CA ALA A 62 9.39 11.26 -18.15
C ALA A 62 10.82 10.98 -18.63
N THR A 63 11.72 11.98 -18.58
CA THR A 63 13.13 11.85 -18.97
C THR A 63 14.01 11.35 -17.84
N ARG A 64 13.52 11.39 -16.59
CA ARG A 64 14.27 10.94 -15.43
C ARG A 64 14.41 9.43 -15.42
N SER A 65 15.65 8.96 -15.46
CA SER A 65 15.95 7.54 -15.40
C SER A 65 15.50 6.91 -14.07
N LEU A 66 14.76 5.81 -14.16
CA LEU A 66 14.38 4.96 -13.03
C LEU A 66 15.43 3.89 -12.70
N ALA A 67 16.52 3.82 -13.46
CA ALA A 67 17.60 2.86 -13.23
C ALA A 67 18.17 2.92 -11.79
N PRO A 68 18.39 4.10 -11.17
CA PRO A 68 18.94 4.18 -9.82
C PRO A 68 18.07 3.53 -8.75
N VAL A 69 16.75 3.47 -8.95
CA VAL A 69 15.77 2.96 -7.97
C VAL A 69 16.10 1.53 -7.53
N ARG A 70 16.60 0.67 -8.43
CA ARG A 70 16.97 -0.71 -8.10
C ARG A 70 18.19 -0.81 -7.18
N SER A 71 19.06 0.18 -7.21
CA SER A 71 20.26 0.25 -6.38
C SER A 71 20.03 1.01 -5.08
N THR A 72 18.81 1.52 -4.85
CA THR A 72 18.48 2.29 -3.64
C THR A 72 18.39 1.39 -2.41
N LEU A 73 19.03 1.82 -1.32
CA LEU A 73 19.02 1.08 -0.06
C LEU A 73 17.59 0.91 0.46
N GLY A 74 17.20 -0.34 0.76
CA GLY A 74 15.85 -0.70 1.20
C GLY A 74 14.90 -1.08 0.06
N VAL A 75 15.27 -0.81 -1.20
CA VAL A 75 14.52 -1.26 -2.37
C VAL A 75 14.95 -2.68 -2.76
N THR A 76 13.99 -3.49 -3.20
CA THR A 76 14.22 -4.77 -3.90
C THR A 76 14.14 -4.57 -5.40
N ASN A 77 13.05 -3.98 -5.89
CA ASN A 77 12.86 -3.73 -7.31
C ASN A 77 11.73 -2.72 -7.57
N LEU A 78 11.68 -2.18 -8.77
CA LEU A 78 10.47 -1.57 -9.30
C LEU A 78 9.51 -2.68 -9.77
N VAL A 79 8.22 -2.54 -9.49
CA VAL A 79 7.23 -3.51 -9.99
C VAL A 79 7.15 -3.38 -11.51
N ARG A 80 7.08 -4.52 -12.19
CA ARG A 80 7.04 -4.61 -13.66
C ARG A 80 5.92 -5.50 -14.14
N PHE A 81 5.33 -5.12 -15.27
CA PHE A 81 4.38 -5.94 -16.03
C PHE A 81 4.91 -6.06 -17.46
N CYS A 82 4.93 -7.28 -18.01
CA CYS A 82 5.50 -7.57 -19.34
C CYS A 82 6.90 -6.96 -19.58
N GLY A 83 7.75 -6.93 -18.55
CA GLY A 83 9.12 -6.40 -18.62
C GLY A 83 9.26 -4.88 -18.42
N ALA A 84 8.18 -4.10 -18.52
CA ALA A 84 8.18 -2.66 -18.32
C ALA A 84 7.80 -2.27 -16.88
N PRO A 85 8.33 -1.15 -16.33
CA PRO A 85 7.82 -0.57 -15.09
C PRO A 85 6.29 -0.42 -15.11
N ALA A 86 5.62 -1.00 -14.12
CA ALA A 86 4.19 -0.88 -13.98
C ALA A 86 3.82 0.53 -13.51
N PHE A 87 2.80 1.12 -14.13
CA PHE A 87 2.20 2.36 -13.66
C PHE A 87 1.06 2.04 -12.68
N VAL A 88 1.01 2.82 -11.62
CA VAL A 88 -0.18 2.88 -10.76
C VAL A 88 -1.23 3.70 -11.52
N PRO A 89 -2.52 3.32 -11.50
CA PRO A 89 -3.55 4.08 -12.17
C PRO A 89 -3.59 5.53 -11.68
N PRO A 90 -3.88 6.48 -12.59
CA PRO A 90 -4.06 7.87 -12.21
C PRO A 90 -5.07 8.03 -11.07
N GLY A 91 -4.75 8.85 -10.07
CA GLY A 91 -5.65 9.19 -8.97
C GLY A 91 -5.60 8.23 -7.77
N VAL A 92 -5.01 7.03 -7.88
CA VAL A 92 -4.95 6.09 -6.75
C VAL A 92 -4.09 6.62 -5.61
N VAL A 93 -2.91 7.18 -5.93
CA VAL A 93 -1.99 7.70 -4.90
C VAL A 93 -2.55 8.99 -4.29
N GLU A 94 -3.17 9.83 -5.10
CA GLU A 94 -3.86 11.03 -4.64
C GLU A 94 -5.01 10.67 -3.70
N ALA A 95 -5.87 9.73 -4.07
CA ALA A 95 -6.95 9.26 -3.21
C ALA A 95 -6.42 8.58 -1.93
N LEU A 96 -5.24 7.96 -1.96
CA LEU A 96 -4.61 7.42 -0.74
C LEU A 96 -4.19 8.56 0.19
N ARG A 97 -3.58 9.61 -0.36
CA ARG A 97 -3.21 10.78 0.43
C ARG A 97 -4.43 11.46 1.04
N ASP A 98 -5.51 11.63 0.26
CA ASP A 98 -6.75 12.27 0.72
C ASP A 98 -7.49 11.45 1.78
N ALA A 99 -7.37 10.13 1.75
CA ALA A 99 -7.97 9.22 2.71
C ALA A 99 -7.13 9.03 3.99
N ALA A 100 -5.94 9.62 4.06
CA ALA A 100 -5.13 9.61 5.28
C ALA A 100 -5.69 10.63 6.27
N ASP A 101 -5.65 10.30 7.57
CA ASP A 101 -6.03 11.23 8.63
C ASP A 101 -5.13 12.49 8.58
N PRO A 102 -5.68 13.71 8.44
CA PRO A 102 -4.87 14.91 8.22
C PRO A 102 -3.92 15.26 9.38
N GLU A 103 -4.25 14.86 10.60
CA GLU A 103 -3.45 15.15 11.79
C GLU A 103 -2.27 14.18 11.92
N THR A 104 -2.51 12.90 11.62
CA THR A 104 -1.52 11.82 11.83
C THR A 104 -0.81 11.38 10.55
N GLY A 105 -1.33 11.76 9.38
CA GLY A 105 -0.87 11.28 8.07
C GLY A 105 -1.02 9.77 7.88
N CYS A 106 -1.76 9.10 8.75
CA CYS A 106 -1.91 7.65 8.79
C CYS A 106 -3.35 7.24 8.51
N HIS A 107 -3.52 6.05 7.93
CA HIS A 107 -4.81 5.41 7.78
C HIS A 107 -5.23 4.74 9.09
N ARG A 108 -6.52 4.82 9.42
CA ARG A 108 -7.12 4.11 10.55
C ARG A 108 -8.20 3.19 10.02
N PHE A 109 -8.20 1.94 10.46
CA PHE A 109 -9.21 0.96 10.02
C PHE A 109 -9.93 0.34 11.21
N ARG A 110 -11.26 0.23 11.10
CA ARG A 110 -12.09 -0.51 12.05
C ARG A 110 -12.38 -1.88 11.45
N VAL A 111 -12.11 -2.93 12.22
CA VAL A 111 -12.38 -4.33 11.84
C VAL A 111 -13.89 -4.55 11.82
N ALA A 112 -14.40 -5.28 10.83
CA ALA A 112 -15.81 -5.65 10.77
C ALA A 112 -16.00 -7.07 10.19
N PRO A 113 -17.24 -7.60 10.16
CA PRO A 113 -17.53 -9.02 10.09
C PRO A 113 -17.67 -9.52 8.66
N PHE A 114 -16.57 -9.66 7.93
CA PHE A 114 -16.54 -10.49 6.72
C PHE A 114 -16.00 -11.87 7.06
N ALA A 115 -16.42 -12.89 6.31
CA ALA A 115 -15.91 -14.24 6.49
C ALA A 115 -14.55 -14.38 5.76
N PRO A 116 -13.56 -15.09 6.33
CA PRO A 116 -12.35 -15.45 5.60
C PRO A 116 -12.70 -16.19 4.30
N GLY A 117 -12.09 -15.78 3.19
CA GLY A 117 -12.35 -16.31 1.86
C GLY A 117 -13.44 -15.58 1.07
N GLU A 118 -14.07 -14.55 1.64
CA GLU A 118 -15.11 -13.77 0.96
C GLU A 118 -14.50 -12.79 -0.04
N ARG A 119 -15.02 -12.73 -1.27
CA ARG A 119 -14.63 -11.68 -2.23
C ARG A 119 -15.26 -10.37 -1.80
N VAL A 120 -14.43 -9.34 -1.66
CA VAL A 120 -14.85 -8.00 -1.27
C VAL A 120 -14.47 -6.99 -2.35
N ARG A 121 -15.35 -6.06 -2.65
CA ARG A 121 -15.09 -4.91 -3.53
C ARG A 121 -14.95 -3.66 -2.70
N PHE A 122 -14.03 -2.80 -3.08
CA PHE A 122 -13.93 -1.47 -2.49
C PHE A 122 -15.00 -0.54 -3.08
N GLU A 123 -15.92 -0.04 -2.27
CA GLU A 123 -16.93 0.97 -2.67
C GLU A 123 -16.57 2.40 -2.28
N ALA A 124 -15.61 2.57 -1.37
CA ALA A 124 -15.13 3.88 -0.94
C ALA A 124 -13.62 3.90 -0.72
N GLY A 125 -13.08 5.11 -0.57
CA GLY A 125 -11.66 5.33 -0.38
C GLY A 125 -10.80 5.10 -1.63
N PRO A 126 -9.46 5.03 -1.47
CA PRO A 126 -8.48 5.03 -2.56
C PRO A 126 -8.54 3.84 -3.50
N PHE A 127 -9.19 2.77 -3.07
CA PHE A 127 -9.28 1.53 -3.82
C PHE A 127 -10.64 1.36 -4.48
N LYS A 128 -11.53 2.36 -4.42
CA LYS A 128 -12.88 2.26 -4.97
C LYS A 128 -12.88 1.65 -6.38
N GLY A 129 -13.66 0.59 -6.56
CA GLY A 129 -13.76 -0.18 -7.80
C GLY A 129 -12.82 -1.39 -7.88
N LEU A 130 -11.88 -1.56 -6.96
CA LEU A 130 -11.01 -2.74 -6.89
C LEU A 130 -11.68 -3.89 -6.13
N GLU A 131 -11.28 -5.12 -6.43
CA GLU A 131 -11.72 -6.32 -5.73
C GLU A 131 -10.55 -6.98 -4.98
N GLY A 132 -10.89 -7.76 -3.95
CA GLY A 132 -9.95 -8.48 -3.13
C GLY A 132 -10.60 -9.69 -2.46
N LEU A 133 -9.78 -10.48 -1.78
CA LEU A 133 -10.19 -11.59 -0.93
C LEU A 133 -10.04 -11.16 0.53
N PHE A 134 -11.12 -11.21 1.32
CA PHE A 134 -11.03 -10.99 2.75
C PHE A 134 -10.38 -12.20 3.41
N GLU A 135 -9.38 -11.98 4.26
CA GLU A 135 -8.76 -13.02 5.06
C GLU A 135 -8.70 -12.59 6.54
N MET A 136 -8.66 -13.56 7.44
CA MET A 136 -8.49 -13.30 8.86
C MET A 136 -7.31 -14.13 9.35
N GLU A 137 -6.31 -13.47 9.93
CA GLU A 137 -5.14 -14.15 10.47
C GLU A 137 -4.97 -13.77 11.94
N SER A 138 -5.12 -14.75 12.84
CA SER A 138 -4.80 -14.63 14.27
C SER A 138 -5.44 -13.43 15.01
N GLY A 139 -6.68 -13.05 14.65
CA GLY A 139 -7.41 -11.95 15.29
C GLY A 139 -7.20 -10.57 14.67
N GLU A 140 -6.32 -10.45 13.66
CA GLU A 140 -6.22 -9.27 12.80
C GLU A 140 -6.95 -9.57 11.47
N ALA A 141 -8.00 -8.81 11.17
CA ALA A 141 -8.67 -8.88 9.88
C ALA A 141 -7.80 -8.24 8.80
N ARG A 142 -7.49 -8.97 7.73
CA ARG A 142 -6.63 -8.52 6.63
C ARG A 142 -7.32 -8.79 5.30
N VAL A 143 -7.55 -7.76 4.50
CA VAL A 143 -8.03 -7.94 3.14
C VAL A 143 -6.87 -8.13 2.20
N VAL A 144 -6.76 -9.30 1.59
CA VAL A 144 -5.90 -9.52 0.45
C VAL A 144 -6.50 -8.84 -0.76
N VAL A 145 -6.21 -7.55 -0.91
CA VAL A 145 -6.51 -6.88 -2.16
C VAL A 145 -5.53 -7.40 -3.19
N LEU A 146 -6.06 -8.20 -4.11
CA LEU A 146 -5.39 -8.45 -5.36
C LEU A 146 -5.37 -7.11 -6.08
N LEU A 147 -4.30 -6.36 -5.91
CA LEU A 147 -3.95 -5.32 -6.86
C LEU A 147 -3.64 -6.04 -8.18
N ASP A 148 -4.70 -6.33 -8.95
CA ASP A 148 -4.63 -6.70 -10.37
C ASP A 148 -3.77 -5.69 -11.18
N LEU A 149 -3.47 -4.54 -10.57
CA LEU A 149 -2.60 -3.48 -11.05
C LEU A 149 -1.10 -3.78 -10.99
N ILE A 150 -0.64 -4.71 -10.14
CA ILE A 150 0.78 -4.84 -9.76
C ILE A 150 1.28 -6.30 -9.92
N GLY A 151 0.43 -7.22 -10.36
CA GLY A 151 0.82 -8.55 -10.86
C GLY A 151 1.23 -9.58 -9.81
N LYS A 152 1.13 -9.28 -8.51
CA LYS A 152 1.25 -10.25 -7.41
C LYS A 152 0.28 -9.91 -6.28
N ALA A 153 -0.42 -10.94 -5.77
CA ALA A 153 -1.30 -10.83 -4.61
C ALA A 153 -0.55 -10.31 -3.38
N ASN A 154 -1.06 -9.25 -2.74
CA ASN A 154 -0.53 -8.75 -1.47
C ASN A 154 -1.65 -8.66 -0.43
N ARG A 155 -1.32 -8.99 0.82
CA ARG A 155 -2.23 -8.93 1.96
C ARG A 155 -2.23 -7.49 2.50
N LEU A 156 -3.39 -6.82 2.48
CA LEU A 156 -3.58 -5.49 3.07
C LEU A 156 -4.44 -5.59 4.33
N THR A 157 -4.40 -4.58 5.18
CA THR A 157 -5.37 -4.40 6.27
C THR A 157 -6.14 -3.14 5.92
N VAL A 158 -7.47 -3.22 5.78
CA VAL A 158 -8.31 -2.08 5.34
C VAL A 158 -9.60 -1.99 6.17
N SER A 159 -10.23 -0.80 6.20
CA SER A 159 -11.51 -0.59 6.90
C SER A 159 -12.65 -1.21 6.10
N ARG A 160 -13.64 -1.73 6.82
CA ARG A 160 -14.89 -2.23 6.24
C ARG A 160 -15.72 -1.14 5.59
N ASP A 161 -15.64 0.11 6.02
CA ASP A 161 -16.46 1.19 5.42
C ASP A 161 -16.12 1.41 3.95
N TRP A 162 -14.97 0.87 3.51
CA TRP A 162 -14.57 0.88 2.12
C TRP A 162 -15.00 -0.37 1.37
N LEU A 163 -15.52 -1.42 2.02
CA LEU A 163 -15.76 -2.72 1.43
C LEU A 163 -17.25 -3.09 1.37
N VAL A 164 -17.61 -3.77 0.29
CA VAL A 164 -18.87 -4.51 0.13
C VAL A 164 -18.59 -5.92 -0.39
N ALA A 165 -19.55 -6.83 -0.26
CA ALA A 165 -19.45 -8.13 -0.91
C ALA A 165 -19.37 -7.96 -2.43
N ALA A 166 -18.41 -8.63 -3.08
CA ALA A 166 -18.36 -8.67 -4.53
C ALA A 166 -19.47 -9.59 -5.04
N SER A 167 -20.29 -9.08 -5.96
CA SER A 167 -21.36 -9.82 -6.65
C SER A 167 -20.80 -10.78 -7.69
#